data_AF-A0A3Q4M593-F1
#
_entry.id   AF-A0A3Q4M593-F1
#
_cell.length_a   1.000
_cell.length_b   1.000
_cell.length_c   1.000
_cell.angle_alpha   90.00
_cell.angle_beta   90.00
_cell.angle_gamma   90.00
#
_symmetry.space_group_name_H-M   'P 1'
#
loop_
_entity.id
_entity.type
_entity.pdbx_description
1 polymer ?
#
loop_
_entity_poly.entity_id
_entity_poly.type
_entity_poly.pdbx_seq_one_letter_code
_entity_poly.pdbx_strand_id
1 'polypeptide(L)'
;MVSAFQGRLYYVRVSAYNMKGWGPPASSLPPSAAPSWRESDGREPRRRGHIEAMERLLQQVRATHTHYCCGASKLQNPSRKQSVSRSLKHLFNSSNKFVKTLKRGIYLAAVFYHKDSLLVTAEEQIPIVEVDDSYSSSLMQDFLWFTKLSCMWEDVRWLRQSMSVSMSSSSTLQARHKMLTAAGQLQQNLLGTHNLGRVHYEPIKDRHGNVLLVTIRDTESQHSLFSGKWMQVTKLQSQRKSLSTPEEPYALDILIITIQQDILAYQRRSTHRLAPGLYLGYLKLSSSVDQIKVLVSQRTPNMLCHARVRDNANVSVSFLLLLPAADDVCSAPGQSNPYTPLSGFLHLPLQMFE
;
A
#
# COMPACT_ATOMS: atom_id res chain seq x y z
N MET A 1 -27.73 6.94 -25.13
CA MET A 1 -26.77 5.82 -24.96
C MET A 1 -27.27 4.64 -25.77
N VAL A 2 -26.51 4.21 -26.78
CA VAL A 2 -26.92 3.13 -27.69
C VAL A 2 -26.39 1.81 -27.13
N SER A 3 -27.26 0.85 -26.85
CA SER A 3 -26.85 -0.51 -26.50
C SER A 3 -26.29 -1.22 -27.73
N ALA A 4 -25.04 -1.65 -27.67
CA ALA A 4 -24.36 -2.34 -28.76
C ALA A 4 -24.58 -3.86 -28.68
N PHE A 5 -25.29 -4.44 -29.64
CA PHE A 5 -25.60 -5.86 -29.73
C PHE A 5 -24.59 -6.58 -30.64
N GLN A 6 -24.26 -7.82 -30.29
CA GLN A 6 -23.33 -8.64 -31.05
C GLN A 6 -23.81 -8.82 -32.50
N GLY A 7 -22.88 -8.75 -33.45
CA GLY A 7 -23.17 -8.96 -34.88
C GLY A 7 -23.93 -7.83 -35.58
N ARG A 8 -24.46 -6.82 -34.86
CA ARG A 8 -25.06 -5.63 -35.48
C ARG A 8 -23.98 -4.64 -35.87
N LEU A 9 -24.04 -4.12 -37.09
CA LEU A 9 -23.13 -3.06 -37.56
C LEU A 9 -23.51 -1.72 -36.90
N TYR A 10 -22.51 -1.07 -36.31
CA TYR A 10 -22.64 0.28 -35.77
C TYR A 10 -21.79 1.23 -36.59
N TYR A 11 -22.36 2.39 -36.87
CA TYR A 11 -21.72 3.50 -37.58
C TYR A 11 -21.43 4.60 -36.56
N VAL A 12 -20.20 5.11 -36.56
CA VAL A 12 -19.77 6.17 -35.63
C VAL A 12 -19.35 7.40 -36.42
N ARG A 13 -19.84 8.56 -35.97
CA ARG A 13 -19.35 9.87 -36.40
C ARG A 13 -18.87 10.65 -35.19
N VAL A 14 -17.76 11.37 -35.32
CA VAL A 14 -17.13 12.14 -34.25
C VAL A 14 -17.01 13.60 -34.69
N SER A 15 -17.46 14.52 -33.85
CA SER A 15 -17.19 15.95 -33.99
C SER A 15 -16.29 16.40 -32.85
N ALA A 16 -15.33 17.28 -33.13
CA ALA A 16 -14.51 17.91 -32.11
C ALA A 16 -15.10 19.28 -31.74
N TYR A 17 -15.05 19.65 -30.46
CA TYR A 17 -15.48 20.96 -29.97
C TYR A 17 -14.28 21.80 -29.56
N ASN A 18 -14.28 23.08 -29.91
CA ASN A 18 -13.33 24.07 -29.40
C ASN A 18 -14.03 25.42 -29.14
N MET A 19 -13.27 26.46 -28.83
CA MET A 19 -13.79 27.82 -28.59
C MET A 19 -14.60 28.43 -29.76
N LYS A 20 -14.51 27.88 -30.96
CA LYS A 20 -15.29 28.28 -32.14
C LYS A 20 -16.54 27.40 -32.37
N GLY A 21 -16.83 26.46 -31.46
CA GLY A 21 -17.97 25.55 -31.55
C GLY A 21 -17.61 24.14 -32.00
N TRP A 22 -18.62 23.39 -32.45
CA TRP A 22 -18.45 22.04 -33.00
C TRP A 22 -17.93 22.09 -34.43
N GLY A 23 -16.90 21.30 -34.71
CA GLY A 23 -16.45 21.01 -36.06
C GLY A 23 -17.36 20.03 -36.81
N PRO A 24 -17.20 19.90 -38.13
CA PRO A 24 -17.97 18.96 -38.94
C PRO A 24 -17.73 17.50 -38.47
N PRO A 25 -18.76 16.64 -38.54
CA PRO A 25 -18.64 15.25 -38.12
C PRO A 25 -17.77 14.45 -39.09
N ALA A 26 -16.73 13.80 -38.58
CA ALA A 26 -15.90 12.85 -39.32
C ALA A 26 -16.43 11.41 -39.14
N SER A 27 -16.46 10.63 -40.22
CA SER A 27 -16.83 9.21 -40.16
C SER A 27 -15.64 8.34 -39.73
N SER A 28 -15.90 7.26 -39.01
CA SER A 28 -14.87 6.28 -38.66
C SER A 28 -14.31 5.56 -39.88
N LEU A 29 -13.07 5.07 -39.78
CA LEU A 29 -12.44 4.15 -40.74
C LEU A 29 -12.06 2.86 -39.99
N PRO A 30 -12.73 1.72 -40.21
CA PRO A 30 -13.81 1.50 -41.19
C PRO A 30 -15.12 2.24 -40.87
N PRO A 31 -16.00 2.50 -41.87
CA PRO A 31 -17.26 3.24 -41.69
C PRO A 31 -18.26 2.60 -40.73
N SER A 32 -18.13 1.29 -40.53
CA SER A 32 -18.88 0.57 -39.51
C SER A 32 -18.05 -0.56 -38.92
N ALA A 33 -18.41 -0.93 -37.69
CA ALA A 33 -17.91 -2.13 -37.05
C ALA A 33 -19.07 -2.81 -36.34
N ALA A 34 -19.13 -4.13 -36.44
CA ALA A 34 -19.98 -4.92 -35.55
C ALA A 34 -19.17 -5.23 -34.29
N PRO A 35 -19.71 -5.03 -33.07
CA PRO A 35 -19.13 -5.55 -31.85
C PRO A 35 -19.03 -7.06 -31.99
N SER A 36 -17.84 -7.55 -32.26
CA SER A 36 -17.48 -8.94 -32.05
C SER A 36 -17.08 -9.06 -30.59
N TRP A 37 -18.07 -9.16 -29.71
CA TRP A 37 -17.81 -9.79 -28.42
C TRP A 37 -17.30 -11.19 -28.78
N ARG A 38 -16.00 -11.42 -28.56
CA ARG A 38 -15.39 -12.72 -28.86
C ARG A 38 -15.86 -13.72 -27.82
N GLU A 39 -17.09 -14.18 -27.97
CA GLU A 39 -17.45 -15.53 -27.60
C GLU A 39 -17.29 -16.38 -28.86
N SER A 40 -16.47 -17.42 -28.75
CA SER A 40 -16.37 -18.54 -29.69
C SER A 40 -15.85 -18.26 -31.09
N ASP A 41 -14.52 -18.18 -31.20
CA ASP A 41 -13.81 -18.72 -32.37
C ASP A 41 -12.69 -19.68 -31.90
N GLY A 42 -12.90 -20.33 -30.75
CA GLY A 42 -11.89 -21.17 -30.08
C GLY A 42 -10.60 -20.46 -29.67
N ARG A 43 -10.50 -19.14 -29.86
CA ARG A 43 -9.30 -18.36 -29.51
C ARG A 43 -9.34 -17.92 -28.06
N GLU A 44 -8.32 -18.33 -27.33
CA GLU A 44 -8.04 -17.96 -25.94
C GLU A 44 -8.22 -16.44 -25.68
N PRO A 45 -8.76 -16.04 -24.52
CA PRO A 45 -8.84 -14.63 -24.14
C PRO A 45 -7.46 -13.98 -24.24
N ARG A 46 -7.38 -12.76 -24.81
CA ARG A 46 -6.12 -12.00 -25.00
C ARG A 46 -5.27 -11.80 -23.73
N ARG A 47 -5.80 -12.10 -22.55
CA ARG A 47 -5.14 -11.96 -21.23
C ARG A 47 -5.10 -13.27 -20.43
N ARG A 48 -5.61 -14.39 -20.96
CA ARG A 48 -5.47 -15.70 -20.31
C ARG A 48 -3.99 -16.05 -20.38
N GLY A 49 -3.37 -16.37 -19.25
CA GLY A 49 -1.93 -16.58 -19.18
C GLY A 49 -1.10 -15.31 -18.93
N HIS A 50 -1.66 -14.08 -18.97
CA HIS A 50 -0.86 -12.87 -18.69
C HIS A 50 -0.59 -12.70 -17.20
N ILE A 51 -1.56 -13.01 -16.34
CA ILE A 51 -1.34 -12.99 -14.88
C ILE A 51 -0.32 -14.08 -14.56
N GLU A 52 -0.51 -15.28 -15.12
CA GLU A 52 0.39 -16.41 -14.95
C GLU A 52 1.78 -16.15 -15.56
N ALA A 53 1.88 -15.40 -16.67
CA ALA A 53 3.14 -14.98 -17.26
C ALA A 53 3.82 -13.91 -16.42
N MET A 54 3.07 -12.96 -15.85
CA MET A 54 3.59 -11.98 -14.90
C MET A 54 4.10 -12.67 -13.63
N GLU A 55 3.35 -13.64 -13.11
CA GLU A 55 3.76 -14.48 -11.98
C GLU A 55 5.01 -15.30 -12.30
N ARG A 56 5.09 -15.90 -13.50
CA ARG A 56 6.31 -16.58 -13.97
C ARG A 56 7.49 -15.63 -14.10
N LEU A 57 7.30 -14.42 -14.63
CA LEU A 57 8.34 -13.40 -14.72
C LEU A 57 8.80 -12.96 -13.32
N LEU A 58 7.87 -12.73 -12.39
CA LEU A 58 8.17 -12.45 -10.98
C LEU A 58 8.93 -13.60 -10.33
N GLN A 59 8.53 -14.85 -10.59
CA GLN A 59 9.24 -16.04 -10.11
C GLN A 59 10.64 -16.16 -10.72
N GLN A 60 10.81 -15.85 -12.01
CA GLN A 60 12.13 -15.84 -12.67
C GLN A 60 13.04 -14.75 -12.09
N VAL A 61 12.51 -13.56 -11.84
CA VAL A 61 13.23 -12.46 -11.17
C VAL A 61 13.65 -12.93 -9.78
N ARG A 62 12.73 -13.47 -8.97
CA ARG A 62 13.02 -14.04 -7.65
C ARG A 62 14.08 -15.15 -7.69
N ALA A 63 13.96 -16.10 -8.64
CA ALA A 63 14.91 -17.20 -8.82
C ALA A 63 16.32 -16.70 -9.17
N THR A 64 16.41 -15.71 -10.07
CA THR A 64 17.67 -15.04 -10.43
C THR A 64 18.29 -14.37 -9.21
N HIS A 65 17.49 -13.75 -8.34
CA HIS A 65 17.96 -13.15 -7.10
C HIS A 65 18.43 -14.17 -6.07
N THR A 66 17.79 -15.34 -5.93
CA THR A 66 18.28 -16.43 -5.05
C THR A 66 19.66 -16.94 -5.46
N HIS A 67 19.97 -17.02 -6.75
CA HIS A 67 21.28 -17.45 -7.24
C HIS A 67 22.42 -16.49 -6.87
N TYR A 68 22.15 -15.17 -6.81
CA TYR A 68 23.13 -14.18 -6.36
C TYR A 68 23.48 -14.31 -4.86
N CYS A 69 22.60 -14.94 -4.07
CA CYS A 69 22.74 -15.05 -2.61
C CYS A 69 23.66 -16.20 -2.16
N CYS A 70 23.93 -17.20 -3.02
CA CYS A 70 24.88 -18.28 -2.73
C CYS A 70 26.34 -17.92 -3.04
N GLY A 71 26.59 -16.71 -3.58
CA GLY A 71 27.92 -16.21 -3.94
C GLY A 71 28.65 -15.44 -2.84
N ALA A 72 28.21 -15.50 -1.58
CA ALA A 72 29.07 -15.07 -0.47
C ALA A 72 30.21 -16.09 -0.35
N SER A 73 31.28 -15.84 -1.08
CA SER A 73 32.56 -16.53 -0.92
C SER A 73 32.90 -16.58 0.57
N LYS A 74 33.08 -17.80 1.08
CA LYS A 74 33.80 -18.02 2.33
C LYS A 74 35.24 -17.53 2.10
N LEU A 75 35.48 -16.23 2.26
CA LEU A 75 36.82 -15.71 2.49
C LEU A 75 37.26 -16.25 3.86
N GLN A 76 37.94 -17.40 3.82
CA GLN A 76 38.70 -17.91 4.95
C GLN A 76 39.78 -16.87 5.30
N ASN A 77 39.56 -16.09 6.35
CA ASN A 77 40.65 -15.39 7.03
C ASN A 77 41.45 -16.42 7.82
N PRO A 78 42.76 -16.61 7.57
CA PRO A 78 43.60 -17.44 8.41
C PRO A 78 44.11 -16.59 9.57
N SER A 79 43.30 -16.42 10.61
CA SER A 79 43.79 -15.88 11.89
C SER A 79 43.22 -16.68 13.06
N ARG A 80 44.15 -17.25 13.83
CA ARG A 80 43.95 -18.18 14.94
C ARG A 80 43.17 -17.56 16.11
N LYS A 81 42.21 -18.35 16.62
CA LYS A 81 41.77 -18.56 18.01
C LYS A 81 41.27 -17.36 18.85
N GLN A 82 39.96 -17.37 19.16
CA GLN A 82 39.46 -17.70 20.52
C GLN A 82 37.95 -18.04 20.43
N SER A 83 37.63 -19.32 20.59
CA SER A 83 36.26 -19.80 20.71
C SER A 83 35.77 -19.57 22.13
N VAL A 84 35.09 -18.45 22.36
CA VAL A 84 34.19 -18.33 23.51
C VAL A 84 32.79 -18.64 23.01
N SER A 85 32.18 -19.68 23.57
CA SER A 85 30.83 -20.13 23.25
C SER A 85 29.86 -18.94 23.19
N ARG A 86 29.31 -18.67 22.00
CA ARG A 86 28.21 -17.72 21.80
C ARG A 86 26.86 -18.27 22.32
N SER A 87 26.83 -19.36 23.09
CA SER A 87 25.58 -20.06 23.44
C SER A 87 24.88 -19.54 24.70
N LEU A 88 25.47 -18.60 25.46
CA LEU A 88 24.84 -18.05 26.68
C LEU A 88 24.23 -16.65 26.52
N LYS A 89 24.61 -15.89 25.47
CA LYS A 89 23.98 -14.57 25.19
C LYS A 89 22.56 -14.69 24.63
N HIS A 90 22.19 -15.86 24.10
CA HIS A 90 20.83 -16.12 23.62
C HIS A 90 19.86 -16.56 24.73
N LEU A 91 20.36 -16.89 25.93
CA LEU A 91 19.51 -17.34 27.05
C LEU A 91 18.94 -16.17 27.88
N PHE A 92 19.44 -14.94 27.71
CA PHE A 92 18.98 -13.76 28.44
C PHE A 92 18.37 -12.67 27.56
N ASN A 93 18.07 -12.94 26.29
CA ASN A 93 17.47 -11.96 25.39
C ASN A 93 15.93 -12.10 25.36
N SER A 94 15.30 -12.07 26.54
CA SER A 94 13.84 -12.25 26.72
C SER A 94 13.10 -10.97 27.08
N SER A 95 13.65 -9.79 26.78
CA SER A 95 12.85 -8.56 26.73
C SER A 95 12.41 -8.33 25.28
N ASN A 96 11.11 -8.42 25.01
CA ASN A 96 10.55 -7.93 23.75
C ASN A 96 11.07 -6.49 23.51
N LYS A 97 11.83 -6.27 22.43
CA LYS A 97 12.42 -4.96 22.07
C LYS A 97 11.37 -4.00 21.50
N PHE A 98 10.13 -4.08 21.97
CA PHE A 98 9.07 -3.20 21.51
C PHE A 98 9.10 -1.89 22.29
N VAL A 99 8.89 -0.80 21.55
CA VAL A 99 8.89 0.56 22.08
C VAL A 99 7.61 0.76 22.88
N LYS A 100 7.74 1.04 24.19
CA LYS A 100 6.61 1.29 25.08
C LYS A 100 6.10 2.73 25.02
N THR A 101 7.04 3.67 24.86
CA THR A 101 6.79 5.11 24.80
C THR A 101 7.53 5.69 23.61
N LEU A 102 6.82 6.43 22.76
CA LEU A 102 7.42 7.08 21.60
C LEU A 102 8.22 8.31 22.06
N LYS A 103 9.49 8.39 21.67
CA LYS A 103 10.26 9.62 21.67
C LYS A 103 10.18 10.24 20.27
N ARG A 104 10.73 11.44 20.08
CA ARG A 104 10.84 12.04 18.75
C ARG A 104 11.57 11.09 17.80
N GLY A 105 10.89 10.65 16.74
CA GLY A 105 11.45 9.69 15.79
C GLY A 105 10.40 9.06 14.87
N ILE A 106 10.85 8.08 14.09
CA ILE A 106 10.08 7.30 13.13
C ILE A 106 9.96 5.88 13.66
N TYR A 107 8.75 5.35 13.65
CA TYR A 107 8.40 4.06 14.22
C TYR A 107 7.60 3.22 13.23
N LEU A 108 7.72 1.91 13.34
CA LEU A 108 6.93 0.94 12.59
C LEU A 108 6.06 0.14 13.56
N ALA A 109 4.74 0.27 13.41
CA ALA A 109 3.74 -0.49 14.13
C ALA A 109 3.23 -1.68 13.30
N ALA A 110 3.02 -2.82 13.94
CA ALA A 110 2.38 -3.98 13.32
C ALA A 110 1.01 -4.27 13.93
N VAL A 111 -0.03 -4.05 13.14
CA VAL A 111 -1.43 -4.29 13.51
C VAL A 111 -1.89 -5.58 12.85
N PHE A 112 -1.99 -6.65 13.63
CA PHE A 112 -2.71 -7.85 13.22
C PHE A 112 -4.09 -7.81 13.85
N TYR A 113 -5.13 -8.03 13.05
CA TYR A 113 -6.49 -8.00 13.53
C TYR A 113 -7.27 -9.25 13.10
N HIS A 114 -8.25 -9.60 13.92
CA HIS A 114 -9.25 -10.61 13.60
C HIS A 114 -10.57 -10.12 14.19
N LYS A 115 -11.55 -9.81 13.33
CA LYS A 115 -12.80 -9.16 13.73
C LYS A 115 -12.50 -7.85 14.50
N ASP A 116 -12.89 -7.76 15.76
CA ASP A 116 -12.70 -6.59 16.64
C ASP A 116 -11.52 -6.74 17.63
N SER A 117 -10.69 -7.78 17.45
CA SER A 117 -9.52 -8.03 18.29
C SER A 117 -8.22 -7.72 17.55
N LEU A 118 -7.26 -7.17 18.28
CA LEU A 118 -5.89 -6.94 17.84
C LEU A 118 -4.93 -7.90 18.54
N LEU A 119 -3.88 -8.30 17.82
CA LEU A 119 -2.74 -8.95 18.43
C LEU A 119 -1.89 -7.90 19.15
N VAL A 120 -1.68 -8.11 20.43
CA VAL A 120 -0.83 -7.30 21.29
C VAL A 120 0.30 -8.13 21.89
N THR A 121 1.34 -7.47 22.37
CA THR A 121 2.47 -8.13 23.05
C THR A 121 2.03 -8.73 24.39
N ALA A 122 2.94 -9.46 25.05
CA ALA A 122 2.68 -10.01 26.39
C ALA A 122 2.33 -8.92 27.41
N GLU A 123 2.86 -7.71 27.20
CA GLU A 123 2.64 -6.48 27.97
C GLU A 123 1.38 -5.70 27.54
N GLU A 124 0.48 -6.30 26.75
CA GLU A 124 -0.78 -5.70 26.30
C GLU A 124 -0.61 -4.44 25.42
N GLN A 125 0.46 -4.37 24.61
CA GLN A 125 0.75 -3.22 23.74
C GLN A 125 0.77 -3.60 22.26
N ILE A 126 0.53 -2.63 21.37
CA ILE A 126 0.74 -2.85 19.92
C ILE A 126 2.25 -3.04 19.68
N PRO A 127 2.68 -4.06 18.93
CA PRO A 127 4.09 -4.26 18.58
C PRO A 127 4.63 -3.07 17.76
N ILE A 128 5.60 -2.34 18.32
CA ILE A 128 6.21 -1.15 17.71
C ILE A 128 7.72 -1.25 17.79
N VAL A 129 8.40 -0.96 16.70
CA VAL A 129 9.87 -0.91 16.61
C VAL A 129 10.31 0.46 16.10
N GLU A 130 11.40 0.98 16.64
CA GLU A 130 12.03 2.22 16.17
C GLU A 130 12.72 1.99 14.83
N VAL A 131 12.51 2.93 13.90
CA VAL A 131 13.13 2.95 12.57
C VAL A 131 14.32 3.90 12.59
N ASP A 132 14.08 5.15 12.97
CA ASP A 132 15.07 6.23 12.94
C ASP A 132 14.72 7.28 13.98
N ASP A 133 15.72 7.96 14.54
CA ASP A 133 15.55 9.10 15.45
C ASP A 133 15.54 10.45 14.68
N SER A 134 15.89 10.41 13.38
CA SER A 134 16.02 11.57 12.52
C SER A 134 14.92 11.68 11.45
N TYR A 135 14.58 12.91 11.08
CA TYR A 135 13.65 13.20 9.98
C TYR A 135 14.44 13.57 8.72
N SER A 136 14.32 12.77 7.65
CA SER A 136 14.78 13.18 6.32
C SER A 136 13.71 14.02 5.63
N SER A 137 14.12 14.99 4.80
CA SER A 137 13.20 15.71 3.91
C SER A 137 12.53 14.78 2.88
N SER A 138 13.12 13.62 2.60
CA SER A 138 12.62 12.60 1.68
C SER A 138 11.66 11.59 2.29
N LEU A 139 11.22 11.77 3.55
CA LEU A 139 10.44 10.76 4.29
C LEU A 139 9.23 10.24 3.50
N MET A 140 8.50 11.10 2.80
CA MET A 140 7.33 10.67 2.02
C MET A 140 7.74 9.74 0.86
N GLN A 141 8.85 10.02 0.16
CA GLN A 141 9.34 9.17 -0.92
C GLN A 141 9.81 7.81 -0.38
N ASP A 142 10.49 7.80 0.75
CA ASP A 142 10.95 6.57 1.40
C ASP A 142 9.77 5.75 1.95
N PHE A 143 8.74 6.43 2.48
CA PHE A 143 7.49 5.79 2.86
C PHE A 143 6.75 5.17 1.67
N LEU A 144 6.62 5.88 0.55
CA LEU A 144 5.98 5.34 -0.66
C LEU A 144 6.75 4.13 -1.20
N TRP A 145 8.09 4.18 -1.18
CA TRP A 145 8.90 2.99 -1.47
C TRP A 145 8.61 1.85 -0.49
N PHE A 146 8.52 2.14 0.81
CA PHE A 146 8.21 1.16 1.84
C PHE A 146 6.81 0.55 1.66
N THR A 147 5.82 1.31 1.17
CA THR A 147 4.48 0.77 0.88
C THR A 147 4.51 -0.31 -0.20
N LYS A 148 5.40 -0.19 -1.20
CA LYS A 148 5.61 -1.21 -2.24
C LYS A 148 6.20 -2.50 -1.67
N LEU A 149 6.96 -2.43 -0.57
CA LEU A 149 7.44 -3.63 0.14
C LEU A 149 6.31 -4.48 0.71
N SER A 150 5.12 -3.92 0.92
CA SER A 150 3.96 -4.68 1.40
C SER A 150 3.53 -5.84 0.48
N CYS A 151 3.98 -5.83 -0.78
CA CYS A 151 3.78 -6.90 -1.75
C CYS A 151 4.89 -7.98 -1.74
N MET A 152 5.97 -7.78 -1.00
CA MET A 152 7.21 -8.57 -1.11
C MET A 152 7.91 -8.76 0.24
N TRP A 153 7.14 -9.01 1.30
CA TRP A 153 7.73 -9.19 2.64
C TRP A 153 8.71 -10.37 2.75
N GLU A 154 8.57 -11.38 1.89
CA GLU A 154 9.49 -12.52 1.80
C GLU A 154 10.92 -12.07 1.44
N ASP A 155 11.04 -11.02 0.62
CA ASP A 155 12.30 -10.51 0.09
C ASP A 155 13.00 -9.53 1.05
N VAL A 156 12.38 -9.15 2.17
CA VAL A 156 12.95 -8.19 3.15
C VAL A 156 14.31 -8.65 3.67
N ARG A 157 14.47 -9.95 3.94
CA ARG A 157 15.74 -10.51 4.42
C ARG A 157 16.85 -10.31 3.39
N TRP A 158 16.52 -10.55 2.13
CA TRP A 158 17.44 -10.37 1.01
C TRP A 158 17.76 -8.89 0.78
N LEU A 159 16.73 -8.04 0.64
CA LEU A 159 16.89 -6.58 0.47
C LEU A 159 17.79 -5.97 1.54
N ARG A 160 17.60 -6.37 2.80
CA ARG A 160 18.42 -5.90 3.92
C ARG A 160 19.89 -6.32 3.78
N GLN A 161 20.18 -7.51 3.25
CA GLN A 161 21.54 -8.01 3.05
C GLN A 161 22.21 -7.41 1.80
N SER A 162 21.45 -7.18 0.73
CA SER A 162 21.96 -6.62 -0.53
C SER A 162 22.27 -5.12 -0.44
N MET A 163 21.58 -4.38 0.42
CA MET A 163 21.90 -2.97 0.67
C MET A 163 23.17 -2.90 1.53
N SER A 164 24.33 -2.71 0.89
CA SER A 164 25.64 -2.51 1.54
C SER A 164 25.74 -1.13 2.18
N VAL A 165 25.08 -0.98 3.32
CA VAL A 165 24.86 0.32 3.94
C VAL A 165 26.07 0.82 4.73
N SER A 166 26.97 -0.07 5.13
CA SER A 166 28.16 0.26 5.90
C SER A 166 29.14 1.21 5.18
N MET A 167 29.00 1.41 3.86
CA MET A 167 29.87 2.25 3.02
C MET A 167 29.10 3.30 2.18
N SER A 168 27.78 3.44 2.34
CA SER A 168 26.98 4.35 1.52
C SER A 168 26.78 5.71 2.18
N SER A 169 27.15 6.79 1.49
CA SER A 169 26.88 8.18 1.89
C SER A 169 25.44 8.63 1.58
N SER A 170 24.61 7.79 0.95
CA SER A 170 23.24 8.13 0.59
C SER A 170 22.31 8.02 1.79
N SER A 171 21.80 9.15 2.29
CA SER A 171 20.80 9.22 3.36
C SER A 171 19.53 8.43 3.03
N THR A 172 19.11 8.41 1.75
CA THR A 172 17.98 7.62 1.25
C THR A 172 18.21 6.11 1.45
N LEU A 173 19.39 5.59 1.07
CA LEU A 173 19.71 4.17 1.25
C LEU A 173 19.78 3.80 2.74
N GLN A 174 20.32 4.69 3.58
CA GLN A 174 20.37 4.52 5.04
C GLN A 174 18.96 4.43 5.64
N ALA A 175 18.07 5.37 5.30
CA ALA A 175 16.69 5.41 5.79
C ALA A 175 15.92 4.15 5.38
N ARG A 176 16.02 3.74 4.11
CA ARG A 176 15.37 2.52 3.60
C ARG A 176 15.91 1.24 4.26
N HIS A 177 17.21 1.17 4.53
CA HIS A 177 17.80 0.05 5.26
C HIS A 177 17.35 -0.02 6.71
N LYS A 178 17.21 1.13 7.39
CA LYS A 178 16.61 1.22 8.73
C LYS A 178 15.17 0.72 8.72
N MET A 179 14.35 1.10 7.73
CA MET A 179 12.98 0.58 7.56
C MET A 179 12.95 -0.94 7.35
N LEU A 180 13.83 -1.50 6.51
CA LEU A 180 13.97 -2.95 6.32
C LEU A 180 14.41 -3.66 7.60
N THR A 181 15.29 -3.02 8.36
CA THR A 181 15.76 -3.56 9.64
C THR A 181 14.64 -3.62 10.66
N ALA A 182 13.84 -2.56 10.80
CA ALA A 182 12.66 -2.52 11.66
C ALA A 182 11.60 -3.57 11.24
N ALA A 183 11.32 -3.68 9.94
CA ALA A 183 10.41 -4.71 9.42
C ALA A 183 10.91 -6.13 9.72
N GLY A 184 12.21 -6.38 9.50
CA GLY A 184 12.84 -7.66 9.84
C GLY A 184 12.80 -7.99 11.33
N GLN A 185 12.94 -6.98 12.21
CA GLN A 185 12.79 -7.16 13.65
C GLN A 185 11.36 -7.54 14.03
N LEU A 186 10.34 -6.92 13.44
CA LEU A 186 8.93 -7.30 13.66
C LEU A 186 8.66 -8.72 13.18
N GLN A 187 9.12 -9.10 11.99
CA GLN A 187 9.00 -10.47 11.46
C GLN A 187 9.65 -11.52 12.38
N GLN A 188 10.82 -11.20 12.96
CA GLN A 188 11.55 -12.09 13.86
C GLN A 188 10.91 -12.19 15.25
N ASN A 189 10.55 -11.05 15.84
CA ASN A 189 10.05 -10.99 17.22
C ASN A 189 8.60 -11.49 17.35
N LEU A 190 7.80 -11.42 16.28
CA LEU A 190 6.44 -11.96 16.25
C LEU A 190 6.37 -13.46 15.91
N LEU A 191 7.54 -14.12 15.81
CA LEU A 191 7.88 -15.56 15.73
C LEU A 191 7.06 -16.49 14.81
N GLY A 192 6.04 -16.01 14.10
CA GLY A 192 5.20 -16.86 13.27
C GLY A 192 4.87 -16.26 11.90
N THR A 193 5.40 -15.08 11.56
CA THR A 193 5.06 -14.44 10.29
C THR A 193 6.21 -13.75 9.59
N HIS A 194 6.34 -14.05 8.30
CA HIS A 194 7.12 -13.27 7.35
C HIS A 194 6.27 -12.20 6.65
N ASN A 195 4.95 -12.15 6.85
CA ASN A 195 4.04 -11.19 6.23
C ASN A 195 3.44 -10.24 7.28
N LEU A 196 3.76 -8.94 7.18
CA LEU A 196 3.24 -7.89 8.06
C LEU A 196 1.93 -7.26 7.56
N GLY A 197 1.43 -7.68 6.39
CA GLY A 197 0.20 -7.17 5.78
C GLY A 197 0.43 -5.96 4.87
N ARG A 198 -0.54 -5.06 4.75
CA ARG A 198 -0.43 -3.85 3.93
C ARG A 198 0.03 -2.68 4.77
N VAL A 199 0.88 -1.82 4.21
CA VAL A 199 1.19 -0.54 4.85
C VAL A 199 -0.03 0.37 4.68
N HIS A 200 -0.47 1.02 5.75
CA HIS A 200 -1.53 2.03 5.70
C HIS A 200 -1.10 3.17 4.77
N TYR A 201 -2.04 3.77 4.05
CA TYR A 201 -1.72 4.67 2.93
C TYR A 201 -1.01 5.98 3.33
N GLU A 202 -1.07 6.35 4.61
CA GLU A 202 -0.47 7.57 5.14
C GLU A 202 0.18 7.30 6.50
N PRO A 203 1.35 7.90 6.80
CA PRO A 203 1.94 7.83 8.13
C PRO A 203 1.11 8.65 9.13
N ILE A 204 0.95 8.13 10.34
CA ILE A 204 0.35 8.89 11.44
C ILE A 204 1.43 9.81 12.02
N LYS A 205 1.14 11.11 12.09
CA LYS A 205 2.06 12.12 12.62
C LYS A 205 1.41 12.82 13.80
N ASP A 206 2.15 13.02 14.89
CA ASP A 206 1.72 13.86 16.00
C ASP A 206 2.45 15.21 16.03
N ARG A 207 2.00 16.10 16.93
CA ARG A 207 2.59 17.43 17.10
C ARG A 207 3.99 17.40 17.74
N HIS A 208 4.35 16.30 18.39
CA HIS A 208 5.67 16.13 19.02
C HIS A 208 6.75 15.75 18.00
N GLY A 209 6.35 15.48 16.75
CA GLY A 209 7.24 15.08 15.67
C GLY A 209 7.52 13.59 15.67
N ASN A 210 6.60 12.77 16.18
CA ASN A 210 6.65 11.32 16.01
C ASN A 210 5.95 10.93 14.71
N VAL A 211 6.52 9.96 14.00
CA VAL A 211 5.90 9.34 12.82
C VAL A 211 5.68 7.87 13.09
N LEU A 212 4.47 7.40 12.86
CA LEU A 212 4.12 6.00 12.95
C LEU A 212 3.73 5.48 11.56
N LEU A 213 4.59 4.64 11.00
CA LEU A 213 4.29 3.81 9.83
C LEU A 213 3.51 2.61 10.34
N VAL A 214 2.35 2.32 9.74
CA VAL A 214 1.44 1.28 10.25
C VAL A 214 1.32 0.18 9.21
N THR A 215 1.58 -1.06 9.61
CA THR A 215 1.26 -2.26 8.82
C THR A 215 0.00 -2.90 9.36
N ILE A 216 -0.87 -3.39 8.47
CA ILE A 216 -2.21 -3.91 8.79
C ILE A 216 -2.36 -5.27 8.13
N ARG A 217 -2.60 -6.30 8.94
CA ARG A 217 -2.86 -7.65 8.47
C ARG A 217 -4.14 -8.20 9.05
N ASP A 218 -5.06 -8.57 8.16
CA ASP A 218 -6.19 -9.42 8.53
C ASP A 218 -5.69 -10.86 8.70
N THR A 219 -6.10 -11.49 9.79
CA THR A 219 -5.77 -12.87 10.10
C THR A 219 -7.05 -13.68 10.08
N GLU A 220 -7.06 -14.75 9.27
CA GLU A 220 -8.26 -15.58 9.07
C GLU A 220 -8.72 -16.26 10.38
N SER A 221 -7.79 -16.46 11.32
CA SER A 221 -8.05 -17.07 12.61
C SER A 221 -7.04 -16.60 13.66
N GLN A 222 -7.42 -16.71 14.93
CA GLN A 222 -6.58 -16.43 16.08
C GLN A 222 -5.60 -17.59 16.38
N HIS A 223 -4.93 -18.15 15.36
CA HIS A 223 -3.97 -19.24 15.59
C HIS A 223 -2.82 -18.79 16.50
N SER A 224 -2.35 -19.73 17.32
CA SER A 224 -1.28 -19.58 18.32
C SER A 224 0.14 -19.40 17.76
N LEU A 225 0.27 -19.14 16.45
CA LEU A 225 1.58 -18.95 15.80
C LEU A 225 2.25 -17.64 16.22
N PHE A 226 1.49 -16.71 16.80
CA PHE A 226 2.01 -15.45 17.30
C PHE A 226 2.32 -15.55 18.80
N SER A 227 3.45 -14.99 19.22
CA SER A 227 3.84 -14.87 20.63
C SER A 227 3.01 -13.84 21.43
N GLY A 228 1.93 -13.31 20.84
CA GLY A 228 1.11 -12.23 21.39
C GLY A 228 -0.24 -12.70 21.95
N LYS A 229 -0.94 -11.78 22.62
CA LYS A 229 -2.29 -11.97 23.14
C LYS A 229 -3.30 -11.28 22.22
N TRP A 230 -4.48 -11.85 22.05
CA TRP A 230 -5.57 -11.18 21.35
C TRP A 230 -6.37 -10.31 22.32
N MET A 231 -6.51 -9.03 22.01
CA MET A 231 -7.22 -8.07 22.84
C MET A 231 -8.26 -7.29 22.03
N GLN A 232 -9.46 -7.14 22.59
CA GLN A 232 -10.51 -6.29 22.02
C GLN A 232 -10.02 -4.85 21.89
N VAL A 233 -10.29 -4.21 20.75
CA VAL A 233 -9.91 -2.80 20.50
C VAL A 233 -10.48 -1.89 21.59
N THR A 234 -11.72 -2.13 22.01
CA THR A 234 -12.38 -1.33 23.06
C THR A 234 -11.65 -1.39 24.39
N LYS A 235 -11.05 -2.55 24.74
CA LYS A 235 -10.22 -2.70 25.94
C LYS A 235 -8.96 -1.85 25.83
N LEU A 236 -8.25 -1.89 24.70
CA LEU A 236 -7.06 -1.05 24.45
C LEU A 236 -7.37 0.44 24.52
N GLN A 237 -8.48 0.85 23.89
CA GLN A 237 -8.95 2.24 23.94
C GLN A 237 -9.24 2.68 25.38
N SER A 238 -9.90 1.83 26.18
CA SER A 238 -10.23 2.15 27.57
C SER A 238 -8.99 2.34 28.46
N GLN A 239 -7.94 1.53 28.27
CA GLN A 239 -6.68 1.61 29.03
C GLN A 239 -5.90 2.90 28.73
N ARG A 240 -6.13 3.52 27.57
CA ARG A 240 -5.36 4.65 27.06
C ARG A 240 -6.01 6.03 27.27
N LYS A 241 -7.26 6.09 27.76
CA LYS A 241 -8.00 7.35 27.99
C LYS A 241 -7.33 8.34 28.95
N SER A 242 -6.27 7.95 29.66
CA SER A 242 -5.60 8.76 30.68
C SER A 242 -4.23 9.32 30.28
N LEU A 243 -3.69 9.01 29.10
CA LEU A 243 -2.26 9.23 28.77
C LEU A 243 -1.97 10.43 27.87
N SER A 244 -2.97 11.01 27.18
CA SER A 244 -2.82 12.20 26.34
C SER A 244 -3.93 13.22 26.57
N THR A 245 -3.64 14.50 26.36
CA THR A 245 -4.65 15.54 26.34
C THR A 245 -5.46 15.42 25.04
N PRO A 246 -6.79 15.62 25.06
CA PRO A 246 -7.63 15.52 23.86
C PRO A 246 -7.20 16.46 22.71
N GLU A 247 -6.52 17.56 23.04
CA GLU A 247 -6.07 18.57 22.08
C GLU A 247 -4.78 18.17 21.35
N GLU A 248 -3.91 17.36 21.98
CA GLU A 248 -2.60 16.98 21.44
C GLU A 248 -2.30 15.49 21.67
N PRO A 249 -3.00 14.58 20.96
CA PRO A 249 -2.76 13.15 21.10
C PRO A 249 -1.42 12.75 20.50
N TYR A 250 -0.72 11.82 21.18
CA TYR A 250 0.47 11.17 20.63
C TYR A 250 0.11 10.27 19.44
N ALA A 251 1.06 10.01 18.54
CA ALA A 251 0.82 9.22 17.32
C ALA A 251 0.26 7.82 17.59
N LEU A 252 0.65 7.20 18.71
CA LEU A 252 0.11 5.91 19.13
C LEU A 252 -1.34 6.01 19.62
N ASP A 253 -1.72 7.12 20.25
CA ASP A 253 -3.09 7.34 20.71
C ASP A 253 -3.99 7.64 19.50
N ILE A 254 -3.50 8.42 18.52
CA ILE A 254 -4.18 8.60 17.23
C ILE A 254 -4.43 7.25 16.56
N LEU A 255 -3.42 6.36 16.50
CA LEU A 255 -3.59 5.01 15.98
C LEU A 255 -4.70 4.26 16.71
N ILE A 256 -4.65 4.17 18.04
CA ILE A 256 -5.61 3.38 18.83
C ILE A 256 -7.04 3.94 18.72
N ILE A 257 -7.19 5.27 18.66
CA ILE A 257 -8.49 5.93 18.51
C ILE A 257 -9.07 5.66 17.11
N THR A 258 -8.25 5.78 16.06
CA THR A 258 -8.70 5.70 14.65
C THR A 258 -8.70 4.28 14.06
N ILE A 259 -8.16 3.28 14.80
CA ILE A 259 -7.93 1.94 14.27
C ILE A 259 -9.21 1.28 13.70
N GLN A 260 -10.32 1.34 14.41
CA GLN A 260 -11.58 0.71 13.98
C GLN A 260 -12.31 1.49 12.89
N GLN A 261 -12.48 2.80 13.07
CA GLN A 261 -13.34 3.64 12.23
C GLN A 261 -12.68 4.03 10.91
N ASP A 262 -11.37 4.25 10.91
CA ASP A 262 -10.65 4.76 9.75
C ASP A 262 -9.74 3.70 9.15
N ILE A 263 -8.81 3.17 9.94
CA ILE A 263 -7.71 2.34 9.43
C ILE A 263 -8.19 0.96 8.97
N LEU A 264 -8.88 0.21 9.82
CA LEU A 264 -9.43 -1.11 9.48
C LEU A 264 -10.62 -0.98 8.51
N ALA A 265 -11.38 0.11 8.58
CA ALA A 265 -12.47 0.35 7.63
C ALA A 265 -11.92 0.65 6.23
N TYR A 266 -10.88 1.48 6.11
CA TYR A 266 -10.14 1.70 4.87
C TYR A 266 -9.63 0.38 4.31
N GLN A 267 -8.97 -0.44 5.13
CA GLN A 267 -8.38 -1.70 4.69
C GLN A 267 -9.42 -2.68 4.15
N ARG A 268 -10.59 -2.78 4.79
CA ARG A 268 -11.70 -3.60 4.25
C ARG A 268 -12.18 -3.06 2.91
N ARG A 269 -12.40 -1.74 2.81
CA ARG A 269 -12.90 -1.08 1.59
C ARG A 269 -11.91 -1.13 0.42
N SER A 270 -10.61 -1.13 0.70
CA SER A 270 -9.56 -1.19 -0.32
C SER A 270 -9.52 -2.54 -1.05
N THR A 271 -10.03 -3.61 -0.44
CA THR A 271 -10.11 -4.93 -1.08
C THR A 271 -11.30 -5.09 -2.03
N HIS A 272 -12.23 -4.13 -2.04
CA HIS A 272 -13.43 -4.22 -2.87
C HIS A 272 -13.07 -4.16 -4.36
N ARG A 273 -13.58 -5.11 -5.14
CA ARG A 273 -13.38 -5.20 -6.59
C ARG A 273 -14.67 -4.85 -7.33
N LEU A 274 -14.53 -4.15 -8.45
CA LEU A 274 -15.68 -3.87 -9.32
C LEU A 274 -16.18 -5.14 -10.00
N ALA A 275 -17.49 -5.26 -10.11
CA ALA A 275 -18.13 -6.30 -10.89
C ALA A 275 -17.94 -6.06 -12.40
N PRO A 276 -18.08 -7.09 -13.25
CA PRO A 276 -18.06 -6.95 -14.71
C PRO A 276 -19.02 -5.90 -15.26
N GLY A 277 -18.48 -4.97 -16.07
CA GLY A 277 -19.25 -3.85 -16.56
C GLY A 277 -18.45 -2.73 -17.20
N LEU A 278 -19.19 -1.80 -17.78
CA LEU A 278 -18.68 -0.51 -18.25
C LEU A 278 -18.94 0.55 -17.19
N TYR A 279 -17.91 1.30 -16.86
CA TYR A 279 -17.92 2.35 -15.85
C TYR A 279 -17.52 3.66 -16.49
N LEU A 280 -18.15 4.75 -16.03
CA LEU A 280 -17.68 6.10 -16.27
C LEU A 280 -16.82 6.48 -15.06
N GLY A 281 -15.51 6.65 -15.28
CA GLY A 281 -14.56 7.06 -14.26
C GLY A 281 -14.27 8.55 -14.33
N TYR A 282 -13.99 9.17 -13.19
CA TYR A 282 -13.58 10.56 -13.08
C TYR A 282 -12.17 10.62 -12.48
N LEU A 283 -11.26 11.28 -13.17
CA LEU A 283 -9.89 11.49 -12.71
C LEU A 283 -9.70 12.93 -12.27
N LYS A 284 -9.37 13.12 -11.00
CA LYS A 284 -8.93 14.39 -10.44
C LYS A 284 -7.64 14.17 -9.69
N LEU A 285 -6.62 14.93 -10.06
CA LEU A 285 -5.30 14.90 -9.46
C LEU A 285 -5.07 16.15 -8.62
N SER A 286 -4.19 16.02 -7.64
CA SER A 286 -3.67 17.13 -6.85
C SER A 286 -2.17 16.94 -6.71
N SER A 287 -1.40 17.91 -7.18
CA SER A 287 0.05 17.89 -7.11
C SER A 287 0.54 18.67 -5.89
N SER A 288 1.58 18.16 -5.26
CA SER A 288 2.34 18.80 -4.18
C SER A 288 3.83 18.59 -4.45
N VAL A 289 4.70 19.27 -3.71
CA VAL A 289 6.16 19.22 -3.91
C VAL A 289 6.69 17.77 -3.96
N ASP A 290 6.17 16.90 -3.09
CA ASP A 290 6.73 15.55 -2.91
C ASP A 290 5.91 14.45 -3.58
N GLN A 291 4.69 14.73 -4.04
CA GLN A 291 3.76 13.69 -4.51
C GLN A 291 2.63 14.24 -5.39
N ILE A 292 2.16 13.37 -6.29
CA ILE A 292 0.87 13.51 -6.97
C ILE A 292 -0.12 12.60 -6.26
N LYS A 293 -1.28 13.13 -5.92
CA LYS A 293 -2.39 12.41 -5.30
C LYS A 293 -3.58 12.35 -6.25
N VAL A 294 -4.34 11.27 -6.18
CA VAL A 294 -5.59 11.06 -6.91
C VAL A 294 -6.79 11.10 -5.94
N LEU A 295 -7.87 11.75 -6.37
CA LEU A 295 -9.12 11.80 -5.64
C LEU A 295 -9.91 10.49 -5.82
N VAL A 296 -10.25 9.85 -4.71
CA VAL A 296 -10.96 8.57 -4.67
C VAL A 296 -12.11 8.62 -3.68
N SER A 297 -13.08 7.72 -3.81
CA SER A 297 -14.12 7.57 -2.80
C SER A 297 -13.58 6.78 -1.60
N GLN A 298 -13.90 7.21 -0.38
CA GLN A 298 -13.61 6.42 0.83
C GLN A 298 -14.28 5.03 0.82
N ARG A 299 -15.36 4.86 0.04
CA ARG A 299 -16.09 3.59 -0.09
C ARG A 299 -15.34 2.55 -0.93
N THR A 300 -14.57 3.00 -1.92
CA THR A 300 -13.78 2.16 -2.83
C THR A 300 -12.44 2.85 -3.13
N PRO A 301 -11.53 2.94 -2.13
CA PRO A 301 -10.35 3.80 -2.22
C PRO A 301 -9.33 3.33 -3.27
N ASN A 302 -9.33 2.05 -3.65
CA ASN A 302 -8.46 1.50 -4.71
C ASN A 302 -9.06 1.61 -6.11
N MET A 303 -10.13 2.40 -6.27
CA MET A 303 -10.76 2.66 -7.56
C MET A 303 -10.88 4.17 -7.76
N LEU A 304 -10.71 4.63 -9.00
CA LEU A 304 -11.10 5.99 -9.37
C LEU A 304 -12.57 6.22 -9.03
N CYS A 305 -12.94 7.48 -8.76
CA CYS A 305 -14.35 7.86 -8.63
C CYS A 305 -15.11 7.40 -9.87
N HIS A 306 -16.22 6.69 -9.71
CA HIS A 306 -16.88 6.05 -10.84
C HIS A 306 -18.39 5.88 -10.66
N ALA A 307 -19.08 5.71 -11.79
CA ALA A 307 -20.46 5.26 -11.86
C ALA A 307 -20.56 4.08 -12.83
N ARG A 308 -21.29 3.03 -12.46
CA ARG A 308 -21.57 1.90 -13.35
C ARG A 308 -22.57 2.35 -14.40
N VAL A 309 -22.16 2.28 -15.67
CA VAL A 309 -23.00 2.67 -16.81
C VAL A 309 -23.88 1.50 -17.23
N ARG A 310 -23.29 0.31 -17.32
CA ARG A 310 -24.01 -0.92 -17.66
C ARG A 310 -23.25 -2.16 -17.24
N ASP A 311 -24.01 -3.23 -17.07
CA ASP A 311 -23.49 -4.59 -16.94
C ASP A 311 -22.91 -5.02 -18.28
N ASN A 312 -21.84 -5.79 -18.22
CA ASN A 312 -21.23 -6.37 -19.40
C ASN A 312 -20.55 -7.68 -19.01
N ALA A 313 -21.24 -8.80 -19.21
CA ALA A 313 -20.69 -10.13 -18.94
C ALA A 313 -19.46 -10.45 -19.81
N ASN A 314 -19.31 -9.75 -20.95
CA ASN A 314 -18.29 -10.03 -21.95
C ASN A 314 -16.96 -9.30 -21.69
N VAL A 315 -16.87 -8.44 -20.66
CA VAL A 315 -15.65 -7.72 -20.29
C VAL A 315 -15.50 -7.64 -18.78
N SER A 316 -14.30 -7.93 -18.26
CA SER A 316 -14.03 -8.00 -16.82
C SER A 316 -14.28 -6.68 -16.08
N VAL A 317 -13.75 -5.55 -16.55
CA VAL A 317 -14.06 -4.17 -16.11
C VAL A 317 -13.57 -3.24 -17.23
N SER A 318 -14.36 -2.26 -17.65
CA SER A 318 -13.95 -1.23 -18.60
C SER A 318 -14.31 0.16 -18.12
N PHE A 319 -13.42 1.13 -18.37
CA PHE A 319 -13.63 2.52 -18.00
C PHE A 319 -13.69 3.42 -19.24
N LEU A 320 -14.66 4.31 -19.27
CA LEU A 320 -14.60 5.56 -20.00
C LEU A 320 -14.13 6.61 -18.99
N LEU A 321 -12.96 7.21 -19.21
CA LEU A 321 -12.44 8.24 -18.32
C LEU A 321 -12.93 9.61 -18.76
N LEU A 322 -13.65 10.28 -17.87
CA LEU A 322 -14.01 11.68 -17.98
C LEU A 322 -12.89 12.51 -17.37
N LEU A 323 -12.18 13.22 -18.24
CA LEU A 323 -11.14 14.16 -17.86
C LEU A 323 -11.73 15.57 -18.01
N PRO A 324 -11.64 16.44 -16.98
CA PRO A 324 -11.91 17.86 -17.19
C PRO A 324 -10.87 18.47 -18.16
N ALA A 325 -11.00 19.76 -18.47
CA ALA A 325 -9.97 20.46 -19.24
C ALA A 325 -8.59 20.24 -18.61
N ALA A 326 -7.52 20.17 -19.41
CA ALA A 326 -6.19 19.79 -18.93
C ALA A 326 -5.73 20.62 -17.72
N ASP A 327 -6.07 21.91 -17.72
CA ASP A 327 -5.76 22.87 -16.64
C ASP A 327 -6.53 22.57 -15.33
N ASP A 328 -7.67 21.88 -15.43
CA ASP A 328 -8.53 21.51 -14.31
C ASP A 328 -8.32 20.06 -13.84
N VAL A 329 -7.58 19.23 -14.59
CA VAL A 329 -7.33 17.82 -14.21
C VAL A 329 -6.50 17.75 -12.93
N CYS A 330 -5.52 18.64 -12.78
CA CYS A 330 -4.58 18.62 -11.67
C CYS A 330 -4.54 19.96 -10.94
N SER A 331 -4.91 19.97 -9.66
CA SER A 331 -4.71 21.15 -8.81
C SER A 331 -3.23 21.32 -8.47
N ALA A 332 -2.67 22.49 -8.76
CA ALA A 332 -1.29 22.84 -8.43
C ALA A 332 -1.09 23.11 -6.92
N PRO A 333 0.16 23.07 -6.40
CA PRO A 333 0.43 23.39 -5.00
C PRO A 333 -0.11 24.76 -4.61
N GLY A 334 -0.80 24.84 -3.47
CA GLY A 334 -1.39 26.09 -2.98
C GLY A 334 -2.77 26.45 -3.56
N GLN A 335 -3.26 25.72 -4.56
CA GLN A 335 -4.65 25.87 -5.03
C GLN A 335 -5.61 25.00 -4.22
N SER A 336 -6.72 25.59 -3.76
CA SER A 336 -7.79 24.85 -3.11
C SER A 336 -8.58 24.04 -4.15
N ASN A 337 -8.75 22.75 -3.89
CA ASN A 337 -9.62 21.91 -4.70
C ASN A 337 -11.08 22.16 -4.28
N PRO A 338 -12.03 22.50 -5.19
CA PRO A 338 -13.42 22.72 -4.80
C PRO A 338 -14.09 21.47 -4.21
N TYR A 339 -13.49 20.28 -4.42
CA TYR A 339 -13.95 19.01 -3.85
C TYR A 339 -13.32 18.66 -2.49
N THR A 340 -12.31 19.41 -2.01
CA THR A 340 -11.69 19.18 -0.68
C THR A 340 -12.67 19.20 0.50
N PRO A 341 -13.74 20.04 0.51
CA PRO A 341 -14.71 20.04 1.61
C PRO A 341 -15.78 18.94 1.50
N LEU A 342 -15.78 18.11 0.45
CA LEU A 342 -16.82 17.08 0.29
C LEU A 342 -16.51 15.85 1.16
N SER A 343 -17.39 15.61 2.14
CA SER A 343 -17.38 14.39 2.94
C SER A 343 -17.46 13.14 2.06
N GLY A 344 -16.61 12.14 2.33
CA GLY A 344 -16.65 10.83 1.66
C GLY A 344 -15.62 10.64 0.54
N PHE A 345 -14.75 11.63 0.30
CA PHE A 345 -13.59 11.50 -0.60
C PHE A 345 -12.27 11.51 0.18
N LEU A 346 -11.22 11.07 -0.52
CA LEU A 346 -9.87 10.85 0.00
C LEU A 346 -8.87 11.13 -1.11
N HIS A 347 -7.71 11.68 -0.77
CA HIS A 347 -6.60 11.88 -1.70
C HIS A 347 -5.50 10.85 -1.43
N LEU A 348 -5.36 9.87 -2.31
CA LEU A 348 -4.32 8.84 -2.20
C LEU A 348 -3.11 9.18 -3.07
N PRO A 349 -1.87 8.87 -2.63
CA PRO A 349 -0.71 8.95 -3.50
C PRO A 349 -0.92 8.09 -4.76
N LEU A 350 -0.61 8.65 -5.93
CA LEU A 350 -0.82 7.96 -7.21
C LEU A 350 0.00 6.66 -7.27
N GLN A 351 1.18 6.62 -6.65
CA GLN A 351 2.06 5.45 -6.59
C GLN A 351 1.46 4.26 -5.81
N MET A 352 0.31 4.43 -5.15
CA MET A 352 -0.43 3.32 -4.53
C MET A 352 -1.37 2.60 -5.52
N PHE A 353 -1.66 3.21 -6.67
CA PHE A 353 -2.44 2.63 -7.75
C PHE A 353 -1.58 1.90 -8.79
N GLU A 354 -0.28 2.20 -8.84
CA GLU A 354 0.74 1.49 -9.62
C GLU A 354 1.09 0.14 -8.98
#